data_AF-A0A3Q2LTT9-F1
#
_entry.id   AF-A0A3Q2LTT9-F1
#
_cell.length_a   1.000
_cell.length_b   1.000
_cell.length_c   1.000
_cell.angle_alpha   90.00
_cell.angle_beta   90.00
_cell.angle_gamma   90.00
#
_symmetry.space_group_name_H-M   'P 1'
#
loop_
_entity.id
_entity.type
_entity.pdbx_description
1 polymer ?
#
loop_
_entity_poly.entity_id
_entity_poly.type
_entity_poly.pdbx_seq_one_letter_code
_entity_poly.pdbx_strand_id
1 'polypeptide(L)'
;MDLEEITGKKTSVAMASSDVKPKSISRAKKWSEEIENLYRFQQAGYRDEIEYKQVKQVSMIDRWPETGYVKKLQRRDNTFYYYDKQRECDDKEVHKVKIYAY
;
A
#
# COMPACT_ATOMS: atom_id res chain seq x y z
N MET A 1 -34.96 -37.92 -8.33
CA MET A 1 -33.61 -37.74 -8.88
C MET A 1 -33.00 -36.56 -8.17
N ASP A 2 -32.46 -36.84 -6.99
CA ASP A 2 -31.49 -36.03 -6.27
C ASP A 2 -30.31 -35.65 -7.19
N LEU A 3 -29.84 -34.40 -7.14
CA LEU A 3 -28.50 -34.05 -6.61
C LEU A 3 -28.21 -32.54 -6.67
N GLU A 4 -28.15 -31.93 -5.49
CA GLU A 4 -27.14 -31.01 -4.94
C GLU A 4 -26.65 -29.76 -5.70
N GLU A 5 -27.07 -28.60 -5.18
CA GLU A 5 -26.25 -27.49 -4.67
C GLU A 5 -24.75 -27.51 -5.01
N ILE A 6 -24.28 -26.57 -5.85
CA ILE A 6 -22.85 -26.33 -6.06
C ILE A 6 -22.49 -24.94 -5.53
N THR A 7 -21.94 -25.00 -4.33
CA THR A 7 -21.40 -23.95 -3.49
C THR A 7 -20.42 -23.03 -4.22
N GLY A 8 -20.48 -21.73 -3.93
CA GLY A 8 -19.48 -20.76 -4.35
C GLY A 8 -18.07 -21.12 -3.85
N LYS A 9 -17.15 -21.39 -4.78
CA LYS A 9 -15.71 -21.39 -4.52
C LYS A 9 -15.12 -20.10 -5.10
N LYS A 10 -15.07 -19.04 -4.28
CA LYS A 10 -14.09 -17.97 -4.48
C LYS A 10 -12.72 -18.58 -4.21
N THR A 11 -12.02 -18.93 -5.28
CA THR A 11 -10.63 -19.35 -5.24
C THR A 11 -9.81 -18.22 -4.65
N SER A 12 -9.47 -18.31 -3.37
CA SER A 12 -8.42 -17.51 -2.76
C SER A 12 -7.11 -17.94 -3.40
N VAL A 13 -6.70 -17.21 -4.44
CA VAL A 13 -5.38 -17.32 -5.05
C VAL A 13 -4.37 -16.87 -4.00
N ALA A 14 -3.96 -17.80 -3.15
CA ALA A 14 -2.77 -17.70 -2.32
C ALA A 14 -1.56 -17.90 -3.25
N MET A 15 -1.24 -16.87 -4.03
CA MET A 15 0.08 -16.80 -4.63
C MET A 15 1.06 -16.61 -3.47
N ALA A 16 1.89 -17.63 -3.27
CA ALA A 16 3.04 -17.63 -2.36
C ALA A 16 3.94 -16.46 -2.76
N SER A 17 3.59 -15.31 -2.20
CA SER A 17 4.39 -14.13 -2.29
C SER A 17 5.56 -14.38 -1.36
N SER A 18 6.78 -14.17 -1.83
CA SER A 18 7.91 -14.02 -0.91
C SER A 18 7.57 -12.84 0.00
N ASP A 19 6.95 -13.12 1.14
CA ASP A 19 6.62 -12.16 2.18
C ASP A 19 7.95 -11.66 2.72
N VAL A 20 8.53 -10.66 2.03
CA VAL A 20 9.68 -9.94 2.56
C VAL A 20 9.15 -9.29 3.83
N LYS A 21 9.54 -9.85 4.97
CA LYS A 21 9.17 -9.33 6.28
C LYS A 21 10.22 -8.32 6.69
N PRO A 22 9.82 -7.13 7.16
CA PRO A 22 10.76 -6.14 7.62
C PRO A 22 11.48 -6.68 8.86
N LYS A 23 12.80 -6.46 8.91
CA LYS A 23 13.66 -6.78 10.06
C LYS A 23 13.39 -5.86 11.24
N SER A 24 13.09 -4.58 10.97
CA SER A 24 12.83 -3.59 12.01
C SER A 24 11.87 -2.51 11.55
N ILE A 25 11.28 -1.83 12.53
CA ILE A 25 10.35 -0.71 12.32
C ILE A 25 10.89 0.47 13.10
N SER A 26 11.00 1.62 12.44
CA SER A 26 11.28 2.91 13.08
C SER A 26 10.20 3.94 12.72
N ARG A 27 10.27 5.14 13.30
CA ARG A 27 9.35 6.24 13.00
C ARG A 27 10.09 7.36 12.29
N ALA A 28 9.43 7.98 11.32
CA ALA A 28 10.01 9.12 10.65
C ALA A 28 10.20 10.30 11.63
N LYS A 29 11.33 11.00 11.50
CA LYS A 29 11.68 12.16 12.34
C LYS A 29 11.52 13.48 11.60
N LYS A 30 11.67 13.44 10.27
CA LYS A 30 11.57 14.60 9.38
C LYS A 30 10.80 14.18 8.14
N TRP A 31 10.11 15.13 7.55
CA TRP A 31 9.48 14.91 6.26
C TRP A 31 10.54 14.75 5.16
N SER A 32 10.25 13.87 4.21
CA SER A 32 10.96 13.73 2.94
C SER A 32 9.99 13.15 1.91
N GLU A 33 10.38 13.14 0.64
CA GLU A 33 9.58 12.55 -0.45
C GLU A 33 9.32 11.05 -0.24
N GLU A 34 10.26 10.34 0.39
CA GLU A 34 10.08 8.95 0.78
C GLU A 34 9.01 8.81 1.88
N ILE A 35 9.04 9.69 2.88
CA ILE A 35 8.05 9.71 3.97
C ILE A 35 6.65 10.08 3.45
N GLU A 36 6.56 11.00 2.50
CA GLU A 36 5.30 11.34 1.81
C GLU A 36 4.69 10.11 1.15
N ASN A 37 5.49 9.36 0.39
CA ASN A 37 4.99 8.15 -0.26
C ASN A 37 4.63 7.06 0.76
N LEU A 38 5.46 6.83 1.79
CA LEU A 38 5.15 5.88 2.87
C LEU A 38 3.86 6.26 3.61
N TYR A 39 3.64 7.55 3.87
CA TYR A 39 2.41 8.07 4.44
C TYR A 39 1.19 7.66 3.60
N ARG A 40 1.26 7.87 2.27
CA ARG A 40 0.18 7.50 1.34
C ARG A 40 -0.09 5.99 1.36
N PHE A 41 0.95 5.15 1.29
CA PHE A 41 0.79 3.70 1.40
C PHE A 41 0.11 3.29 2.70
N GLN A 42 0.54 3.87 3.82
CA GLN A 42 0.02 3.54 5.15
C GLN A 42 -1.42 4.00 5.34
N GLN A 43 -1.81 5.15 4.80
CA GLN A 43 -3.20 5.57 4.76
C GLN A 43 -4.08 4.59 3.96
N ALA A 44 -3.56 4.03 2.86
CA ALA A 44 -4.28 3.04 2.06
C ALA A 44 -4.30 1.62 2.68
N GLY A 45 -3.60 1.41 3.80
CA GLY A 45 -3.56 0.13 4.53
C GLY A 45 -2.41 -0.79 4.11
N TYR A 46 -1.34 -0.23 3.54
CA TYR A 46 -0.12 -0.93 3.13
C TYR A 46 1.09 -0.37 3.89
N ARG A 47 2.06 -1.21 4.22
CA ARG A 47 3.29 -0.78 4.88
C ARG A 47 4.12 0.13 3.98
N ASP A 48 4.23 -0.25 2.72
CA ASP A 48 5.05 0.39 1.69
C ASP A 48 4.64 -0.07 0.27
N GLU A 49 5.41 0.36 -0.72
CA GLU A 49 5.25 -0.01 -2.13
C GLU A 49 5.40 -1.52 -2.37
N ILE A 50 6.27 -2.20 -1.64
CA ILE A 50 6.53 -3.64 -1.82
C ILE A 50 5.26 -4.42 -1.47
N GLU A 51 4.67 -4.14 -0.30
CA GLU A 51 3.42 -4.79 0.10
C GLU A 51 2.27 -4.44 -0.85
N TYR A 52 2.17 -3.19 -1.30
CA TYR A 52 1.12 -2.81 -2.25
C TYR A 52 1.21 -3.61 -3.56
N LYS A 53 2.41 -3.66 -4.16
CA LYS A 53 2.66 -4.42 -5.40
C LYS A 53 2.36 -5.90 -5.22
N GLN A 54 2.73 -6.46 -4.08
CA GLN A 54 2.48 -7.86 -3.72
C GLN A 54 0.98 -8.14 -3.59
N VAL A 55 0.25 -7.35 -2.80
CA VAL A 55 -1.17 -7.57 -2.51
C VAL A 55 -2.05 -7.32 -3.74
N LYS A 56 -1.74 -6.29 -4.53
CA LYS A 56 -2.53 -5.94 -5.72
C LYS A 56 -2.03 -6.61 -7.00
N GLN A 57 -0.93 -7.35 -6.93
CA GLN A 57 -0.28 -8.00 -8.07
C GLN A 57 -0.02 -7.01 -9.22
N VAL A 58 0.47 -5.83 -8.88
CA VAL A 58 0.81 -4.76 -9.83
C VAL A 58 2.32 -4.53 -9.87
N SER A 59 2.86 -4.27 -11.07
CA SER A 59 4.28 -3.93 -11.25
C SER A 59 4.54 -2.43 -11.13
N MET A 60 3.58 -1.61 -11.55
CA MET A 60 3.66 -0.16 -11.61
C MET A 60 2.58 0.49 -10.73
N ILE A 61 2.91 1.68 -10.21
CA ILE A 61 2.03 2.49 -9.37
C ILE A 61 1.85 3.83 -10.08
N ASP A 62 0.60 4.31 -10.13
CA ASP A 62 0.31 5.63 -10.68
C ASP A 62 0.98 6.69 -9.81
N ARG A 63 1.89 7.46 -10.42
CA ARG A 63 2.63 8.55 -9.78
C ARG A 63 2.45 9.85 -10.56
N TRP A 64 2.55 10.97 -9.86
CA TRP A 64 2.60 12.28 -10.49
C TRP A 64 3.95 12.46 -11.19
N PRO A 65 3.99 12.87 -12.48
CA PRO A 65 5.24 12.98 -13.22
C PRO A 65 6.16 14.10 -12.70
N GLU A 66 5.58 15.13 -12.08
CA GLU A 66 6.32 16.31 -11.59
C GLU A 66 7.06 16.03 -10.27
N THR A 67 6.43 15.29 -9.34
CA THR A 67 6.95 15.07 -7.98
C THR A 67 7.31 13.62 -7.69
N GLY A 68 6.89 12.68 -8.53
CA GLY A 68 7.03 11.24 -8.27
C GLY A 68 6.12 10.70 -7.17
N TYR A 69 5.25 11.54 -6.58
CA TYR A 69 4.36 11.11 -5.50
C TYR A 69 3.28 10.17 -6.00
N VAL A 70 2.89 9.20 -5.17
CA VAL A 70 1.78 8.29 -5.45
C VAL A 70 0.50 9.06 -5.72
N LYS A 71 -0.08 8.89 -6.91
CA LYS A 71 -1.29 9.59 -7.36
C LYS A 71 -2.56 8.87 -6.93
N LYS A 72 -2.56 7.54 -6.99
CA LYS A 72 -3.73 6.71 -6.67
C LYS A 72 -3.31 5.37 -6.08
N LEU A 73 -4.00 4.93 -5.03
CA LEU A 73 -3.88 3.56 -4.51
C LEU A 73 -5.26 2.93 -4.38
N GLN A 74 -5.36 1.65 -4.71
CA GLN A 74 -6.53 0.85 -4.37
C GLN A 74 -6.36 0.28 -2.96
N ARG A 75 -7.32 0.49 -2.09
CA ARG A 75 -7.34 -0.02 -0.72
C ARG A 75 -7.67 -1.51 -0.67
N ARG A 76 -7.58 -2.10 0.52
CA ARG A 76 -7.91 -3.52 0.78
C ARG A 76 -9.40 -3.83 0.59
N ASP A 77 -10.28 -2.85 0.80
CA ASP A 77 -11.73 -2.94 0.55
C ASP A 77 -12.11 -2.69 -0.92
N ASN A 78 -11.12 -2.58 -1.82
CA ASN A 78 -11.25 -2.27 -3.24
C ASN A 78 -11.75 -0.86 -3.58
N THR A 79 -11.88 0.03 -2.59
CA THR A 79 -12.07 1.47 -2.84
C THR A 79 -10.75 2.13 -3.25
N PHE A 80 -10.81 3.35 -3.81
CA PHE A 80 -9.62 4.06 -4.27
C PHE A 80 -9.38 5.32 -3.44
N TYR A 81 -8.12 5.53 -3.05
CA TYR A 81 -7.63 6.81 -2.58
C TYR A 81 -6.90 7.53 -3.69
N TYR A 82 -7.18 8.81 -3.81
CA TYR A 82 -6.55 9.76 -4.71
C TYR A 82 -5.79 10.76 -3.87
N TYR A 83 -4.59 11.10 -4.31
CA TYR A 83 -3.67 11.96 -3.59
C TYR A 83 -3.27 13.15 -4.45
N ASP A 84 -3.02 14.30 -3.82
CA ASP A 84 -2.60 15.51 -4.50
C ASP A 84 -1.19 15.34 -5.08
N LYS A 85 -0.87 16.11 -6.11
CA LYS A 85 0.50 16.20 -6.64
C LYS A 85 1.45 16.90 -5.68
N GLN A 86 0.92 17.75 -4.80
CA GLN A 86 1.66 18.41 -3.74
C GLN A 86 1.76 17.54 -2.48
N ARG A 87 2.56 18.01 -1.51
CA ARG A 87 2.74 17.40 -0.19
C ARG A 87 1.43 17.37 0.59
N GLU A 88 1.07 16.21 1.14
CA GLU A 88 -0.10 16.03 2.02
C GLU A 88 0.30 15.61 3.45
N CYS A 89 1.52 15.10 3.66
CA CYS A 89 2.00 14.74 4.99
C CYS A 89 2.45 15.97 5.77
N ASP A 90 1.54 16.54 6.57
CA ASP A 90 1.84 17.60 7.53
C ASP A 90 2.97 17.19 8.50
N ASP A 91 3.77 18.14 8.98
CA ASP A 91 4.86 17.85 9.94
C ASP A 91 4.35 17.17 11.23
N LYS A 92 3.10 17.45 11.63
CA LYS A 92 2.43 16.78 12.76
C LYS A 92 2.11 15.31 12.49
N GLU A 93 2.04 14.86 11.24
CA GLU A 93 1.76 13.47 10.86
C GLU A 93 3.04 12.66 10.63
N VAL A 94 4.17 13.32 10.35
CA VAL A 94 5.47 12.67 10.07
C VAL A 94 5.83 11.62 11.12
N HIS A 95 5.74 11.95 12.41
CA HIS A 95 6.10 11.03 13.50
C HIS A 95 5.20 9.78 13.60
N LYS A 96 4.04 9.78 12.92
CA LYS A 96 3.14 8.63 12.83
C LYS A 96 3.54 7.66 11.73
N VAL A 97 4.27 8.13 10.71
CA VAL A 97 4.72 7.31 9.58
C VAL A 97 5.76 6.30 10.06
N LYS A 98 5.50 5.02 9.76
CA LYS A 98 6.41 3.91 10.06
C LYS A 98 7.39 3.74 8.90
N ILE A 99 8.66 3.53 9.23
CA ILE A 99 9.69 3.20 8.25
C ILE A 99 10.07 1.74 8.49
N TYR A 100 9.94 0.93 7.45
CA TYR A 100 10.21 -0.50 7.47
C TYR A 100 11.58 -0.77 6.85
N ALA A 101 12.47 -1.39 7.61
CA ALA A 101 13.78 -1.81 7.11
C ALA A 101 13.77 -3.33 6.85
N TYR A 102 14.29 -3.75 5.71
CA TYR A 102 14.26 -5.14 5.23
C TYR A 102 15.62 -5.84 5.26
#